data_AF-A0A3A2ZVQ1-F1
#
_entry.id   AF-A0A3A2ZVQ1-F1
#
_cell.length_a   1.000
_cell.length_b   1.000
_cell.length_c   1.000
_cell.angle_alpha   90.00
_cell.angle_beta   90.00
_cell.angle_gamma   90.00
#
_symmetry.space_group_name_H-M   'P 1'
#
loop_
_entity.id
_entity.type
_entity.pdbx_description
1 polymer ?
#
loop_
_entity_poly.entity_id
_entity_poly.type
_entity_poly.pdbx_seq_one_letter_code
_entity_poly.pdbx_strand_id
1 'polypeptide(L)'
;MPGPVSGKVWLPNPYTPRDWLNLYRSLLRECSYLPDPIARDYSHSQVVRRFRRYDRRTPPKAKYDLLWQSAHRKTALRGLSLLKRANAGYSKPLEKVLRLAYGRIGPRRRELVATTIAPEVPADNLVVAELLKKPTMFEDGWEPPEIMVNLMKSQDSNTAISRLGVLQKVKTFEPPIPRTNSWGKEVSKRRRRNIRQRWYNSALRSLFPPLPEPDLKILDGLISGSVPWKPVKRRTPVGTWPTPLESLSDFLEGGPKKGHTFRVWASGRPHNITYRFMRRLWQRISCLVPRLEWSEETQKHRFHWGTMKKEGDVSYKVESGQSPSLFKNSA
;
A
#
# COMPACT_ATOMS: atom_id res chain seq x y z
N MET A 1 7.41 -16.78 62.81
CA MET A 1 6.36 -16.43 61.82
C MET A 1 7.01 -16.30 60.45
N PRO A 2 6.88 -17.29 59.55
CA PRO A 2 7.43 -17.17 58.20
C PRO A 2 6.56 -16.21 57.37
N GLY A 3 7.19 -15.24 56.72
CA GLY A 3 6.53 -14.20 55.93
C GLY A 3 5.85 -14.72 54.65
N PRO A 4 4.96 -13.92 54.03
CA PRO A 4 4.19 -14.35 52.88
C PRO A 4 5.11 -14.54 51.66
N VAL A 5 5.18 -15.78 51.19
CA VAL A 5 5.81 -16.13 49.92
C VAL A 5 5.04 -15.42 48.81
N SER A 6 5.70 -14.49 48.12
CA SER A 6 5.19 -13.83 46.90
C SER A 6 5.00 -14.88 45.80
N GLY A 7 3.85 -15.55 45.83
CA GLY A 7 3.41 -16.46 44.79
C GLY A 7 3.05 -15.66 43.55
N LYS A 8 3.82 -15.80 42.47
CA LYS A 8 3.42 -15.36 41.14
C LYS A 8 2.12 -16.07 40.77
N VAL A 9 0.99 -15.38 40.88
CA VAL A 9 -0.30 -15.86 40.40
C VAL A 9 -0.20 -16.01 38.87
N TRP A 10 -0.09 -17.25 38.40
CA TRP A 10 -0.15 -17.57 36.98
C TRP A 10 -1.59 -17.43 36.52
N LEU A 11 -1.97 -16.24 36.04
CA LEU A 11 -3.25 -16.10 35.34
C LEU A 11 -3.23 -17.02 34.11
N PRO A 12 -4.28 -17.85 33.91
CA PRO A 12 -4.37 -18.72 32.76
C PRO A 12 -4.36 -17.87 31.48
N ASN A 13 -3.68 -18.36 30.43
CA ASN A 13 -3.62 -17.65 29.17
C ASN A 13 -5.05 -17.49 28.60
N PRO A 14 -5.56 -16.25 28.42
CA PRO A 14 -6.92 -16.03 27.92
C PRO A 14 -7.09 -16.38 26.44
N TYR A 15 -6.02 -16.75 25.74
CA TYR A 15 -6.05 -17.07 24.32
C TYR A 15 -5.81 -18.55 24.08
N THR A 16 -6.88 -19.24 23.65
CA THR A 16 -6.77 -20.66 23.27
C THR A 16 -6.23 -20.80 21.85
N PRO A 17 -5.59 -21.93 21.50
CA PRO A 17 -5.22 -22.22 20.10
C PRO A 17 -6.42 -22.13 19.15
N ARG A 18 -7.63 -22.48 19.62
CA ARG A 18 -8.86 -22.39 18.83
C ARG A 18 -9.21 -20.95 18.47
N ASP A 19 -8.99 -19.99 19.36
CA ASP A 19 -9.23 -18.59 19.09
C ASP A 19 -8.35 -18.06 17.95
N TRP A 20 -7.09 -18.48 17.91
CA TRP A 20 -6.16 -18.12 16.83
C TRP A 20 -6.57 -18.73 15.50
N LEU A 21 -7.03 -19.98 15.50
CA LEU A 21 -7.56 -20.64 14.29
C LEU A 21 -8.83 -19.97 13.78
N ASN A 22 -9.75 -19.59 14.68
CA ASN A 22 -10.97 -18.86 14.31
C ASN A 22 -10.63 -17.48 13.74
N LEU A 23 -9.65 -16.77 14.33
CA LEU A 23 -9.16 -15.48 13.83
C LEU A 23 -8.48 -15.61 12.45
N TYR A 24 -7.68 -16.65 12.26
CA TYR A 24 -7.05 -16.97 10.99
C TYR A 24 -8.10 -17.24 9.90
N ARG A 25 -9.04 -18.15 10.18
CA ARG A 25 -10.13 -18.50 9.24
C ARG A 25 -11.00 -17.30 8.90
N SER A 26 -11.35 -16.48 9.88
CA SER A 26 -12.13 -15.26 9.63
C SER A 26 -11.38 -14.25 8.76
N LEU A 27 -10.08 -14.06 8.98
CA LEU A 27 -9.26 -13.24 8.08
C LEU A 27 -9.24 -13.79 6.65
N LEU A 28 -9.00 -15.09 6.46
CA LEU A 28 -9.00 -15.70 5.12
C LEU A 28 -10.35 -15.58 4.41
N ARG A 29 -11.46 -15.76 5.16
CA ARG A 29 -12.82 -15.56 4.63
C ARG A 29 -13.01 -14.12 4.17
N GLU A 30 -12.62 -13.13 4.98
CA GLU A 30 -12.73 -11.73 4.59
C GLU A 30 -11.81 -11.38 3.39
N CYS A 31 -10.63 -11.98 3.28
CA CYS A 31 -9.78 -11.83 2.09
C CYS A 31 -10.50 -12.32 0.82
N SER A 32 -11.22 -13.45 0.89
CA SER A 32 -11.94 -14.02 -0.26
C SER A 32 -13.07 -13.13 -0.78
N TYR A 33 -13.65 -12.29 0.07
CA TYR A 33 -14.72 -11.36 -0.29
C TYR A 33 -14.24 -10.05 -0.90
N LEU A 34 -12.93 -9.83 -0.98
CA LEU A 34 -12.40 -8.60 -1.58
C LEU A 34 -12.82 -8.52 -3.06
N PRO A 35 -13.24 -7.31 -3.50
CA PRO A 35 -13.72 -7.11 -4.87
C PRO A 35 -12.59 -7.19 -5.90
N ASP A 36 -11.37 -6.84 -5.52
CA ASP A 36 -10.21 -6.80 -6.43
C ASP A 36 -9.41 -8.12 -6.37
N PRO A 37 -9.06 -8.72 -7.52
CA PRO A 37 -8.37 -10.02 -7.56
C PRO A 37 -6.96 -9.94 -6.97
N ILE A 38 -6.18 -8.91 -7.31
CA ILE A 38 -4.81 -8.74 -6.81
C ILE A 38 -4.82 -8.54 -5.29
N ALA A 39 -5.76 -7.76 -4.77
CA ALA A 39 -5.93 -7.53 -3.35
C ALA A 39 -6.37 -8.77 -2.58
N ARG A 40 -7.20 -9.63 -3.18
CA ARG A 40 -7.58 -10.93 -2.62
C ARG A 40 -6.35 -11.80 -2.42
N ASP A 41 -5.57 -12.00 -3.48
CA ASP A 41 -4.41 -12.90 -3.46
C ASP A 41 -3.29 -12.37 -2.56
N TYR A 42 -3.04 -11.06 -2.62
CA TYR A 42 -2.09 -10.41 -1.75
C TYR A 42 -2.50 -10.49 -0.28
N SER A 43 -3.74 -10.14 0.05
CA SER A 43 -4.19 -10.17 1.46
C SER A 43 -4.22 -11.60 2.00
N HIS A 44 -4.63 -12.58 1.19
CA HIS A 44 -4.59 -14.00 1.53
C HIS A 44 -3.16 -14.46 1.81
N SER A 45 -2.23 -14.26 0.88
CA SER A 45 -0.82 -14.67 1.03
C SER A 45 -0.14 -13.99 2.23
N GLN A 46 -0.43 -12.70 2.48
CA GLN A 46 0.10 -11.98 3.64
C GLN A 46 -0.41 -12.56 4.97
N VAL A 47 -1.70 -12.88 5.08
CA VAL A 47 -2.26 -13.53 6.27
C VAL A 47 -1.60 -14.89 6.49
N VAL A 48 -1.54 -15.74 5.46
CA VAL A 48 -0.88 -17.06 5.52
C VAL A 48 0.58 -16.93 5.95
N ARG A 49 1.36 -16.06 5.29
CA ARG A 49 2.79 -15.82 5.59
C ARG A 49 2.98 -15.37 7.03
N ARG A 50 2.12 -14.47 7.53
CA ARG A 50 2.23 -13.94 8.90
C ARG A 50 1.95 -15.02 9.94
N PHE A 51 0.87 -15.78 9.80
CA PHE A 51 0.53 -16.85 10.75
C PHE A 51 1.59 -17.96 10.73
N ARG A 52 2.02 -18.42 9.55
CA ARG A 52 3.10 -19.43 9.41
C ARG A 52 4.43 -18.97 9.99
N ARG A 53 4.78 -17.68 9.86
CA ARG A 53 6.00 -17.12 10.45
C ARG A 53 6.00 -17.27 11.97
N TYR A 54 4.89 -16.98 12.62
CA TYR A 54 4.77 -17.07 14.08
C TYR A 54 4.49 -18.49 14.58
N ASP A 55 4.05 -19.39 13.71
CA ASP A 55 3.97 -20.81 14.04
C ASP A 55 5.37 -21.45 14.10
N ARG A 56 6.22 -21.18 13.09
CA ARG A 56 7.53 -21.84 12.93
C ARG A 56 8.70 -21.17 13.68
N ARG A 57 8.71 -19.84 13.79
CA ARG A 57 9.90 -19.07 14.26
C ARG A 57 9.74 -18.46 15.65
N THR A 58 8.69 -18.80 16.38
CA THR A 58 8.44 -18.20 17.71
C THR A 58 9.23 -18.96 18.77
N PRO A 59 10.14 -18.30 19.51
CA PRO A 59 10.85 -18.95 20.59
C PRO A 59 9.84 -19.38 21.69
N PRO A 60 10.06 -20.53 22.37
CA PRO A 60 9.11 -21.07 23.35
C PRO A 60 8.67 -20.04 24.40
N LYS A 61 9.60 -19.20 24.87
CA LYS A 61 9.33 -18.13 25.85
C LYS A 61 8.33 -17.07 25.36
N ALA A 62 8.37 -16.70 24.07
CA ALA A 62 7.45 -15.73 23.50
C ALA A 62 6.02 -16.30 23.30
N LYS A 63 5.89 -17.62 23.23
CA LYS A 63 4.58 -18.29 23.12
C LYS A 63 3.74 -18.15 24.38
N TYR A 64 4.38 -17.98 25.55
CA TYR A 64 3.71 -17.79 26.84
C TYR A 64 3.66 -16.33 27.29
N ASP A 65 4.31 -15.42 26.55
CA ASP A 65 4.25 -13.98 26.83
C ASP A 65 2.86 -13.42 26.43
N LEU A 66 2.08 -13.05 27.45
CA LEU A 66 0.73 -12.50 27.29
C LEU A 66 0.74 -11.14 26.56
N LEU A 67 1.76 -10.31 26.78
CA LEU A 67 1.85 -9.00 26.14
C LEU A 67 2.10 -9.15 24.65
N TRP A 68 3.01 -10.06 24.30
CA TRP A 68 3.30 -10.41 22.91
C TRP A 68 2.07 -10.97 22.20
N GLN A 69 1.37 -11.94 22.81
CA GLN A 69 0.15 -12.52 22.26
C GLN A 69 -0.96 -11.46 22.10
N SER A 70 -1.17 -10.62 23.10
CA SER A 70 -2.15 -9.54 23.07
C SER A 70 -1.85 -8.54 21.94
N ALA A 71 -0.59 -8.17 21.75
CA ALA A 71 -0.17 -7.27 20.67
C ALA A 71 -0.44 -7.85 19.28
N HIS A 72 -0.12 -9.13 19.05
CA HIS A 72 -0.41 -9.79 17.77
C HIS A 72 -1.90 -9.96 17.53
N ARG A 73 -2.65 -10.32 18.57
CA ARG A 73 -4.11 -10.45 18.49
C ARG A 73 -4.76 -9.12 18.15
N LYS A 74 -4.37 -8.04 18.85
CA LYS A 74 -4.81 -6.67 18.53
C LYS A 74 -4.51 -6.31 17.08
N THR A 75 -3.33 -6.66 16.58
CA THR A 75 -2.96 -6.38 15.19
C THR A 75 -3.80 -7.18 14.19
N ALA A 76 -4.04 -8.46 14.45
CA ALA A 76 -4.88 -9.31 13.62
C ALA A 76 -6.35 -8.86 13.63
N LEU A 77 -6.89 -8.46 14.78
CA LEU A 77 -8.23 -7.87 14.91
C LEU A 77 -8.35 -6.53 14.15
N ARG A 78 -7.32 -5.68 14.20
CA ARG A 78 -7.26 -4.46 13.37
C ARG A 78 -7.30 -4.79 11.88
N GLY A 79 -6.57 -5.82 11.44
CA GLY A 79 -6.61 -6.31 10.07
C GLY A 79 -7.99 -6.83 9.68
N LEU A 80 -8.63 -7.61 10.55
CA LEU A 80 -9.98 -8.13 10.34
C LEU A 80 -11.02 -7.01 10.26
N SER A 81 -10.95 -6.01 11.14
CA SER A 81 -11.81 -4.82 11.10
C SER A 81 -11.61 -4.02 9.80
N LEU A 82 -10.36 -3.87 9.35
CA LEU A 82 -10.04 -3.22 8.08
C LEU A 82 -10.68 -3.97 6.89
N LEU A 83 -10.52 -5.30 6.81
CA LEU A 83 -11.09 -6.11 5.73
C LEU A 83 -12.62 -6.10 5.76
N LYS A 84 -13.24 -6.27 6.94
CA LYS A 84 -14.70 -6.21 7.11
C LYS A 84 -15.27 -4.89 6.61
N ARG A 85 -14.63 -3.76 6.95
CA ARG A 85 -15.04 -2.43 6.49
C ARG A 85 -14.79 -2.25 4.99
N ALA A 86 -13.65 -2.70 4.47
CA ALA A 86 -13.39 -2.65 3.03
C ALA A 86 -14.46 -3.42 2.24
N ASN A 87 -14.78 -4.64 2.67
CA ASN A 87 -15.80 -5.49 2.08
C ASN A 87 -17.24 -4.97 2.31
N ALA A 88 -17.45 -4.08 3.28
CA ALA A 88 -18.73 -3.42 3.50
C ALA A 88 -18.87 -2.16 2.63
N GLY A 89 -17.84 -1.79 1.85
CA GLY A 89 -17.87 -0.67 0.92
C GLY A 89 -17.43 0.67 1.51
N TYR A 90 -16.76 0.67 2.67
CA TYR A 90 -16.10 1.89 3.14
C TYR A 90 -14.91 2.21 2.23
N SER A 91 -14.92 3.40 1.61
CA SER A 91 -13.95 3.82 0.60
C SER A 91 -12.51 3.87 1.13
N LYS A 92 -12.27 4.54 2.27
CA LYS A 92 -10.93 4.68 2.85
C LYS A 92 -10.29 3.34 3.25
N PRO A 93 -10.99 2.42 3.97
CA PRO A 93 -10.49 1.06 4.22
C PRO A 93 -10.17 0.29 2.94
N LEU A 94 -11.07 0.32 1.95
CA LEU A 94 -10.88 -0.41 0.69
C LEU A 94 -9.69 0.14 -0.11
N GLU A 95 -9.60 1.46 -0.24
CA GLU A 95 -8.46 2.12 -0.88
C GLU A 95 -7.14 1.79 -0.16
N LYS A 96 -7.14 1.70 1.18
CA LYS A 96 -5.97 1.27 1.94
C LYS A 96 -5.57 -0.17 1.61
N VAL A 97 -6.53 -1.09 1.51
CA VAL A 97 -6.26 -2.48 1.12
C VAL A 97 -5.67 -2.54 -0.28
N LEU A 98 -6.24 -1.80 -1.24
CA LEU A 98 -5.72 -1.75 -2.60
C LEU A 98 -4.31 -1.13 -2.65
N ARG A 99 -4.04 -0.05 -1.91
CA ARG A 99 -2.69 0.54 -1.83
C ARG A 99 -1.65 -0.42 -1.25
N LEU A 100 -2.03 -1.30 -0.30
CA LEU A 100 -1.16 -2.37 0.19
C LEU A 100 -0.94 -3.44 -0.89
N ALA A 101 -2.03 -3.83 -1.57
CA ALA A 101 -2.02 -4.84 -2.62
C ALA A 101 -1.17 -4.40 -3.82
N TYR A 102 -1.33 -3.20 -4.35
CA TYR A 102 -0.51 -2.70 -5.46
C TYR A 102 0.83 -2.10 -5.00
N GLY A 103 1.27 -2.37 -3.76
CA GLY A 103 2.59 -1.95 -3.29
C GLY A 103 2.81 -0.43 -3.31
N ARG A 104 1.77 0.39 -3.07
CA ARG A 104 1.91 1.83 -2.84
C ARG A 104 2.26 2.13 -1.38
N ILE A 105 1.89 1.23 -0.47
CA ILE A 105 2.19 1.27 0.96
C ILE A 105 2.65 -0.12 1.42
N GLY A 106 3.42 -0.18 2.52
CA GLY A 106 3.63 -1.42 3.26
C GLY A 106 4.81 -2.27 2.74
N PRO A 107 4.80 -3.59 3.00
CA PRO A 107 5.92 -4.46 2.70
C PRO A 107 6.12 -4.67 1.20
N ARG A 108 5.06 -4.93 0.42
CA ARG A 108 5.16 -5.13 -1.04
C ARG A 108 5.79 -3.94 -1.74
N ARG A 109 5.53 -2.71 -1.29
CA ARG A 109 6.22 -1.53 -1.80
C ARG A 109 7.73 -1.64 -1.64
N ARG A 110 8.19 -2.04 -0.46
CA ARG A 110 9.64 -2.15 -0.18
C ARG A 110 10.27 -3.25 -1.03
N GLU A 111 9.55 -4.36 -1.23
CA GLU A 111 9.96 -5.45 -2.12
C GLU A 111 10.11 -4.92 -3.55
N LEU A 112 9.10 -4.22 -4.09
CA LEU A 112 9.16 -3.63 -5.43
C LEU A 112 10.23 -2.55 -5.57
N VAL A 113 10.36 -1.64 -4.60
CA VAL A 113 11.43 -0.61 -4.60
C VAL A 113 12.82 -1.26 -4.62
N ALA A 114 13.00 -2.33 -3.85
CA ALA A 114 14.27 -3.06 -3.83
C ALA A 114 14.56 -3.70 -5.19
N THR A 115 13.56 -4.32 -5.84
CA THR A 115 13.70 -4.87 -7.20
C THR A 115 14.04 -3.80 -8.23
N THR A 116 13.44 -2.60 -8.12
CA THR A 116 13.63 -1.53 -9.12
C THR A 116 14.95 -0.79 -9.00
N ILE A 117 15.55 -0.81 -7.82
CA ILE A 117 16.83 -0.13 -7.54
C ILE A 117 18.00 -1.12 -7.58
N ALA A 118 17.72 -2.43 -7.58
CA ALA A 118 18.75 -3.45 -7.70
C ALA A 118 19.58 -3.19 -8.97
N PRO A 119 20.91 -3.06 -8.85
CA PRO A 119 21.76 -2.91 -10.03
C PRO A 119 21.67 -4.18 -10.88
N GLU A 120 21.63 -4.00 -12.20
CA GLU A 120 21.80 -5.13 -13.11
C GLU A 120 23.18 -5.73 -12.87
N VAL A 121 23.22 -7.05 -12.68
CA VAL A 121 24.49 -7.77 -12.49
C VAL A 121 25.24 -7.70 -13.82
N PRO A 122 26.39 -7.01 -13.90
CA PRO A 122 27.12 -6.92 -15.15
C PRO A 122 27.61 -8.31 -15.55
N ALA A 123 27.43 -8.67 -16.83
CA ALA A 123 27.96 -9.93 -17.36
C ALA A 123 29.50 -9.90 -17.50
N ASP A 124 30.08 -8.71 -17.69
CA ASP A 124 31.48 -8.54 -18.02
C ASP A 124 32.36 -8.23 -16.81
N ASN A 125 33.49 -8.95 -16.72
CA ASN A 125 34.49 -8.78 -15.66
C ASN A 125 35.11 -7.36 -15.63
N LEU A 126 35.21 -6.71 -16.80
CA LEU A 126 35.75 -5.35 -16.90
C LEU A 126 34.85 -4.32 -16.21
N VAL A 127 33.53 -4.42 -16.41
CA VAL A 127 32.53 -3.54 -15.77
C VAL A 127 32.55 -3.74 -14.25
N VAL A 128 32.73 -4.98 -13.78
CA VAL A 128 32.87 -5.26 -12.35
C VAL A 128 34.10 -4.57 -11.76
N ALA A 129 35.25 -4.57 -12.46
CA ALA A 129 36.45 -3.88 -12.01
C ALA A 129 36.25 -2.36 -11.90
N GLU A 130 35.49 -1.76 -12.81
CA GLU A 130 35.10 -0.34 -12.73
C GLU A 130 34.14 -0.07 -11.57
N LEU A 131 33.19 -0.97 -11.31
CA LEU A 131 32.29 -0.85 -10.17
C LEU A 131 33.03 -0.93 -8.84
N LEU A 132 34.11 -1.71 -8.74
CA LEU A 132 34.95 -1.77 -7.53
C LEU A 132 35.69 -0.46 -7.25
N LYS A 133 35.94 0.36 -8.27
CA LYS A 133 36.52 1.71 -8.09
C LYS A 133 35.52 2.73 -7.55
N LYS A 134 34.20 2.46 -7.66
CA LYS A 134 33.16 3.38 -7.16
C LYS A 134 33.18 3.43 -5.63
N PRO A 135 32.92 4.61 -5.03
CA PRO A 135 32.93 4.75 -3.58
C PRO A 135 31.89 3.85 -2.94
N THR A 136 32.24 3.29 -1.78
CA THR A 136 31.32 2.45 -1.01
C THR A 136 30.07 3.24 -0.59
N MET A 137 28.96 2.52 -0.38
CA MET A 137 27.64 3.13 -0.17
C MET A 137 27.64 4.15 0.97
N PHE A 138 27.22 5.39 0.66
CA PHE A 138 27.15 6.57 1.53
C PHE A 138 28.48 7.25 1.92
N GLU A 139 29.61 6.80 1.38
CA GLU A 139 30.86 7.53 1.53
C GLU A 139 30.87 8.82 0.70
N ASP A 140 31.94 9.61 0.80
CA ASP A 140 32.09 10.84 0.03
C ASP A 140 32.26 10.50 -1.46
N GLY A 141 31.57 11.24 -2.33
CA GLY A 141 31.49 10.95 -3.77
C GLY A 141 30.47 9.87 -4.16
N TRP A 142 29.78 9.24 -3.20
CA TRP A 142 28.69 8.31 -3.51
C TRP A 142 27.47 9.07 -4.02
N GLU A 143 26.96 8.62 -5.17
CA GLU A 143 25.73 9.11 -5.79
C GLU A 143 24.63 8.05 -5.72
N PRO A 144 23.37 8.46 -5.50
CA PRO A 144 22.23 7.55 -5.56
C PRO A 144 22.02 7.01 -6.98
N PRO A 145 21.42 5.81 -7.14
CA PRO A 145 21.12 5.25 -8.45
C PRO A 145 20.28 6.22 -9.31
N GLU A 146 20.65 6.40 -10.58
CA GLU A 146 20.01 7.38 -11.46
C GLU A 146 18.52 7.13 -11.64
N ILE A 147 18.12 5.87 -11.77
CA ILE A 147 16.71 5.43 -11.86
C ILE A 147 15.90 5.99 -10.69
N MET A 148 16.48 5.97 -9.49
CA MET A 148 15.85 6.48 -8.28
C MET A 148 15.64 8.00 -8.36
N VAL A 149 16.65 8.76 -8.78
CA VAL A 149 16.59 10.23 -8.89
C VAL A 149 15.61 10.65 -9.97
N ASN A 150 15.64 10.00 -11.14
CA ASN A 150 14.72 10.27 -12.24
C ASN A 150 13.26 9.98 -11.84
N LEU A 151 13.05 8.90 -11.11
CA LEU A 151 11.73 8.56 -10.55
C LEU A 151 11.26 9.61 -9.54
N MET A 152 12.14 10.08 -8.65
CA MET A 152 11.82 11.15 -7.70
C MET A 152 11.41 12.44 -8.43
N LYS A 153 12.20 12.88 -9.42
CA LYS A 153 11.92 14.08 -10.22
C LYS A 153 10.56 13.96 -10.94
N SER A 154 10.31 12.81 -11.57
CA SER A 154 9.03 12.54 -12.25
C SER A 154 7.85 12.53 -11.28
N GLN A 155 8.02 11.93 -10.09
CA GLN A 155 6.99 11.91 -9.04
C GLN A 155 6.65 13.32 -8.52
N ASP A 156 7.63 14.22 -8.44
CA ASP A 156 7.40 15.59 -8.00
C ASP A 156 6.71 16.45 -9.04
N SER A 157 6.97 16.22 -10.34
CA SER A 157 6.22 16.87 -11.43
C SER A 157 4.74 16.46 -11.47
N ASN A 158 4.36 15.31 -10.90
CA ASN A 158 3.00 14.81 -10.97
C ASN A 158 2.10 15.40 -9.87
N THR A 159 1.18 16.29 -10.28
CA THR A 159 0.20 16.94 -9.38
C THR A 159 -0.83 15.98 -8.79
N ALA A 160 -1.18 14.89 -9.49
CA ALA A 160 -2.13 13.89 -9.03
C ALA A 160 -1.64 13.20 -7.75
N ILE A 161 -0.34 12.96 -7.65
CA ILE A 161 0.30 12.34 -6.48
C ILE A 161 0.18 13.26 -5.25
N SER A 162 0.43 14.56 -5.43
CA SER A 162 0.25 15.56 -4.37
C SER A 162 -1.19 15.56 -3.84
N ARG A 163 -2.19 15.53 -4.74
CA ARG A 163 -3.62 15.52 -4.37
C ARG A 163 -4.03 14.26 -3.60
N LEU A 164 -3.44 13.12 -3.92
CA LEU A 164 -3.76 11.85 -3.26
C LEU A 164 -3.14 11.71 -1.87
N GLY A 165 -2.08 12.46 -1.57
CA GLY A 165 -1.49 12.57 -0.23
C GLY A 165 -1.12 11.22 0.39
N VAL A 166 -0.62 10.27 -0.40
CA VAL A 166 -0.41 8.89 0.05
C VAL A 166 0.85 8.72 0.88
N LEU A 167 1.95 9.37 0.46
CA LEU A 167 3.25 9.34 1.11
C LEU A 167 3.75 10.75 1.34
N GLN A 168 4.67 10.90 2.30
CA GLN A 168 5.40 12.13 2.52
C GLN A 168 6.39 12.35 1.38
N LYS A 169 6.37 13.53 0.77
CA LYS A 169 7.31 13.90 -0.30
C LYS A 169 8.64 14.35 0.29
N VAL A 170 9.74 13.93 -0.33
CA VAL A 170 11.07 14.46 0.00
C VAL A 170 11.29 15.69 -0.86
N LYS A 171 11.61 16.83 -0.22
CA LYS A 171 11.75 18.12 -0.91
C LYS A 171 13.06 18.27 -1.68
N THR A 172 14.08 17.47 -1.33
CA THR A 172 15.43 17.57 -1.90
C THR A 172 15.80 16.30 -2.66
N PHE A 173 16.30 16.46 -3.88
CA PHE A 173 16.79 15.35 -4.72
C PHE A 173 18.21 14.90 -4.35
N GLU A 174 18.86 15.63 -3.45
CA GLU A 174 20.21 15.37 -2.96
C GLU A 174 20.26 15.44 -1.43
N PRO A 175 21.25 14.77 -0.81
CA PRO A 175 21.44 14.83 0.63
C PRO A 175 21.85 16.25 1.05
N PRO A 176 21.09 16.92 1.96
CA PRO A 176 21.39 18.28 2.39
C PRO A 176 22.56 18.27 3.38
N ILE A 177 23.79 18.19 2.86
CA ILE A 177 25.02 18.20 3.65
C ILE A 177 25.48 19.66 3.77
N PRO A 178 25.48 20.24 4.98
CA PRO A 178 26.02 21.59 5.17
C PRO A 178 27.54 21.58 4.96
N ARG A 179 28.08 22.70 4.48
CA ARG A 179 29.53 22.86 4.28
C ARG A 179 30.28 22.86 5.62
N THR A 180 29.77 23.65 6.57
CA THR A 180 30.37 23.83 7.90
C THR A 180 29.42 23.39 9.01
N ASN A 181 29.99 23.01 10.15
CA ASN A 181 29.29 22.77 11.40
C ASN A 181 29.09 24.09 12.17
N SER A 182 28.38 24.05 13.30
CA SER A 182 28.13 25.20 14.19
C SER A 182 29.41 25.93 14.64
N TRP A 183 30.56 25.27 14.65
CA TRP A 183 31.87 25.85 14.97
C TRP A 183 32.69 26.29 13.73
N GLY A 184 32.07 26.40 12.55
CA GLY A 184 32.75 26.83 11.32
C GLY A 184 33.68 25.78 10.67
N LYS A 185 33.91 24.63 11.30
CA LYS A 185 34.72 23.53 10.76
C LYS A 185 33.92 22.67 9.78
N GLU A 186 34.61 21.95 8.90
CA GLU A 186 33.97 20.96 8.02
C GLU A 186 33.21 19.89 8.81
N VAL A 187 32.13 19.39 8.20
CA VAL A 187 31.33 18.32 8.81
C VAL A 187 32.10 17.01 8.82
N SER A 188 32.15 16.33 9.97
CA SER A 188 32.84 15.05 10.10
C SER A 188 32.32 13.99 9.11
N LYS A 189 33.22 13.13 8.63
CA LYS A 189 32.91 12.04 7.67
C LYS A 189 31.72 11.20 8.12
N ARG A 190 31.71 10.79 9.40
CA ARG A 190 30.60 10.02 10.00
C ARG A 190 29.27 10.76 9.95
N ARG A 191 29.28 12.08 10.18
CA ARG A 191 28.05 12.90 10.13
C ARG A 191 27.54 13.03 8.68
N ARG A 192 28.42 13.25 7.71
CA ARG A 192 28.05 13.27 6.27
C ARG A 192 27.41 11.94 5.84
N ARG A 193 28.04 10.81 6.19
CA ARG A 193 27.50 9.46 5.95
C ARG A 193 26.11 9.25 6.55
N ASN A 194 25.92 9.66 7.80
CA ASN A 194 24.62 9.54 8.47
C ASN A 194 23.54 10.43 7.81
N ILE A 195 23.90 11.64 7.34
CA ILE A 195 22.97 12.51 6.60
C ILE A 195 22.56 11.83 5.29
N ARG A 196 23.52 11.31 4.51
CA ARG A 196 23.25 10.56 3.27
C ARG A 196 22.34 9.37 3.53
N GLN A 197 22.65 8.54 4.53
CA GLN A 197 21.87 7.36 4.87
C GLN A 197 20.43 7.73 5.29
N ARG A 198 20.25 8.79 6.10
CA ARG A 198 18.91 9.25 6.51
C ARG A 198 18.11 9.78 5.33
N TRP A 199 18.73 10.62 4.50
CA TRP A 199 18.12 11.15 3.30
C TRP A 199 17.71 10.02 2.34
N TYR A 200 18.62 9.10 2.04
CA TYR A 200 18.38 7.95 1.17
C TYR A 200 17.23 7.08 1.69
N ASN A 201 17.23 6.73 2.97
CA ASN A 201 16.12 5.99 3.58
C ASN A 201 14.79 6.75 3.53
N SER A 202 14.81 8.08 3.64
CA SER A 202 13.62 8.92 3.50
C SER A 202 13.10 8.87 2.06
N ALA A 203 13.99 9.03 1.09
CA ALA A 203 13.67 8.95 -0.34
C ALA A 203 13.11 7.57 -0.73
N LEU A 204 13.74 6.46 -0.29
CA LEU A 204 13.20 5.11 -0.48
C LEU A 204 11.81 4.92 0.14
N ARG A 205 11.48 5.66 1.22
CA ARG A 205 10.16 5.58 1.86
C ARG A 205 9.08 6.38 1.12
N SER A 206 9.47 7.39 0.34
CA SER A 206 8.58 8.26 -0.43
C SER A 206 8.33 7.81 -1.87
N LEU A 207 9.19 6.95 -2.41
CA LEU A 207 9.11 6.47 -3.78
C LEU A 207 7.94 5.52 -4.04
N PHE A 208 7.31 5.69 -5.21
CA PHE A 208 6.38 4.72 -5.78
C PHE A 208 7.11 3.87 -6.82
N PRO A 209 7.27 2.56 -6.62
CA PRO A 209 7.95 1.70 -7.59
C PRO A 209 7.01 1.35 -8.76
N PRO A 210 7.53 1.09 -9.98
CA PRO A 210 6.74 0.45 -11.03
C PRO A 210 6.20 -0.91 -10.57
N LEU A 211 5.07 -1.30 -11.15
CA LEU A 211 4.44 -2.60 -10.92
C LEU A 211 4.97 -3.62 -11.94
N PRO A 212 4.97 -4.92 -11.60
CA PRO A 212 5.27 -5.96 -12.59
C PRO A 212 4.16 -5.99 -13.66
N GLU A 213 4.55 -6.33 -14.89
CA GLU A 213 3.66 -6.38 -16.04
C GLU A 213 2.33 -7.15 -15.85
N PRO A 214 2.29 -8.35 -15.22
CA PRO A 214 1.03 -9.05 -15.02
C PRO A 214 0.03 -8.25 -14.17
N ASP A 215 0.50 -7.62 -13.10
CA ASP A 215 -0.35 -6.79 -12.24
C ASP A 215 -0.84 -5.54 -12.98
N LEU A 216 0.02 -4.95 -13.82
CA LEU A 216 -0.31 -3.79 -14.66
C LEU A 216 -1.41 -4.13 -15.67
N LYS A 217 -1.25 -5.24 -16.39
CA LYS A 217 -2.24 -5.72 -17.38
C LYS A 217 -3.61 -5.97 -16.74
N ILE A 218 -3.63 -6.56 -15.54
CA ILE A 218 -4.88 -6.76 -14.79
C ILE A 218 -5.48 -5.40 -14.38
N LEU A 219 -4.69 -4.48 -13.82
CA LEU A 219 -5.18 -3.16 -13.39
C LEU A 219 -5.76 -2.36 -14.56
N ASP A 220 -5.02 -2.26 -15.67
CA ASP A 220 -5.46 -1.55 -16.87
C ASP A 220 -6.65 -2.27 -17.52
N GLY A 221 -6.69 -3.60 -17.45
CA GLY A 221 -7.82 -4.42 -17.87
C GLY A 221 -9.10 -4.16 -17.07
N LEU A 222 -8.99 -3.99 -15.75
CA LEU A 222 -10.08 -3.63 -14.85
C LEU A 222 -10.55 -2.18 -15.02
N ILE A 223 -9.67 -1.26 -15.44
CA ILE A 223 -10.03 0.14 -15.70
C ILE A 223 -10.74 0.30 -17.06
N SER A 224 -10.24 -0.42 -18.07
CA SER A 224 -10.82 -0.47 -19.42
C SER A 224 -12.12 -1.26 -19.47
N GLY A 225 -12.26 -2.28 -18.63
CA GLY A 225 -13.40 -3.21 -18.63
C GLY A 225 -13.20 -4.40 -19.56
N SER A 226 -11.99 -4.61 -20.08
CA SER A 226 -11.63 -5.83 -20.82
C SER A 226 -11.65 -7.06 -19.92
N VAL A 227 -11.24 -6.91 -18.66
CA VAL A 227 -11.35 -7.97 -17.66
C VAL A 227 -12.75 -7.94 -17.04
N PRO A 228 -13.55 -9.02 -17.15
CA PRO A 228 -14.88 -9.05 -16.58
C PRO A 228 -14.78 -8.99 -15.06
N TRP A 229 -15.48 -8.02 -14.46
CA TRP A 229 -15.51 -7.82 -13.02
C TRP A 229 -16.93 -7.91 -12.48
N LYS A 230 -17.10 -8.67 -11.39
CA LYS A 230 -18.37 -8.78 -10.65
C LYS A 230 -18.11 -8.70 -9.14
N PRO A 231 -19.01 -8.06 -8.37
CA PRO A 231 -18.87 -8.02 -6.92
C PRO A 231 -19.01 -9.43 -6.31
N VAL A 232 -18.15 -9.76 -5.35
CA VAL A 232 -18.19 -11.04 -4.65
C VAL A 232 -19.34 -11.04 -3.65
N LYS A 233 -20.21 -12.05 -3.73
CA LYS A 233 -21.28 -12.25 -2.75
C LYS A 233 -20.70 -12.86 -1.47
N ARG A 234 -21.08 -12.32 -0.31
CA ARG A 234 -20.71 -12.89 0.99
C ARG A 234 -21.50 -14.18 1.24
N ARG A 235 -20.87 -15.17 1.87
CA ARG A 235 -21.58 -16.35 2.34
C ARG A 235 -22.43 -15.97 3.55
N THR A 236 -23.70 -16.32 3.50
CA THR A 236 -24.61 -16.25 4.64
C THR A 236 -24.46 -17.54 5.46
N PRO A 237 -24.45 -17.46 6.81
CA PRO A 237 -24.55 -18.66 7.62
C PRO A 237 -25.87 -19.36 7.33
N VAL A 238 -25.84 -20.69 7.21
CA VAL A 238 -27.04 -21.51 7.08
C VAL A 238 -27.76 -21.50 8.42
N GLY A 239 -29.06 -21.18 8.44
CA GLY A 239 -29.89 -21.20 9.65
C GLY A 239 -29.99 -19.88 10.44
N THR A 240 -29.34 -18.78 10.00
CA THR A 240 -29.68 -17.46 10.53
C THR A 240 -30.96 -16.96 9.87
N TRP A 241 -32.07 -17.18 10.54
CA TRP A 241 -33.33 -16.48 10.26
C TRP A 241 -33.12 -14.99 10.58
N PRO A 242 -33.71 -14.06 9.81
CA PRO A 242 -33.72 -12.66 10.20
C PRO A 242 -34.33 -12.60 11.61
N THR A 243 -33.53 -12.15 12.58
CA THR A 243 -34.02 -11.90 13.94
C THR A 243 -35.27 -11.03 13.79
N PRO A 244 -36.44 -11.49 14.26
CA PRO A 244 -37.65 -10.68 14.23
C PRO A 244 -37.36 -9.31 14.81
N LEU A 245 -37.97 -8.30 14.18
CA LEU A 245 -37.93 -6.90 14.60
C LEU A 245 -38.07 -6.87 16.13
N GLU A 246 -37.11 -6.21 16.81
CA GLU A 246 -36.95 -6.07 18.26
C GLU A 246 -37.99 -6.81 19.11
N SER A 247 -37.58 -7.91 19.74
CA SER A 247 -38.43 -8.64 20.67
C SER A 247 -39.07 -7.66 21.65
N LEU A 248 -40.39 -7.74 21.83
CA LEU A 248 -41.14 -6.87 22.75
C LEU A 248 -40.51 -6.83 24.15
N SER A 249 -39.89 -7.95 24.57
CA SER A 249 -39.09 -8.04 25.80
C SER A 249 -37.96 -7.02 25.86
N ASP A 250 -37.18 -6.86 24.79
CA ASP A 250 -36.05 -5.92 24.74
C ASP A 250 -36.52 -4.46 24.81
N PHE A 251 -37.73 -4.17 24.29
CA PHE A 251 -38.35 -2.86 24.37
C PHE A 251 -38.88 -2.57 25.78
N LEU A 252 -39.49 -3.55 26.44
CA LEU A 252 -39.98 -3.42 27.81
C LEU A 252 -38.83 -3.30 28.84
N GLU A 253 -37.73 -4.03 28.66
CA GLU A 253 -36.56 -3.96 29.54
C GLU A 253 -35.70 -2.71 29.29
N GLY A 254 -35.47 -2.35 28.02
CA GLY A 254 -34.53 -1.29 27.63
C GLY A 254 -35.15 0.08 27.36
N GLY A 255 -36.49 0.16 27.29
CA GLY A 255 -37.22 1.35 26.89
C GLY A 255 -37.02 1.74 25.41
N PRO A 256 -37.60 2.88 24.96
CA PRO A 256 -37.46 3.34 23.59
C PRO A 256 -36.00 3.70 23.29
N LYS A 257 -35.35 2.87 22.46
CA LYS A 257 -33.97 3.11 22.03
C LYS A 257 -33.94 4.37 21.17
N LYS A 258 -32.92 5.22 21.35
CA LYS A 258 -32.64 6.34 20.43
C LYS A 258 -32.66 5.80 19.01
N GLY A 259 -33.48 6.41 18.14
CA GLY A 259 -33.63 5.98 16.74
C GLY A 259 -32.32 5.98 15.96
N HIS A 260 -32.37 5.68 14.66
CA HIS A 260 -31.19 5.61 13.80
C HIS A 260 -30.41 6.94 13.76
N THR A 261 -29.49 7.13 14.71
CA THR A 261 -28.58 8.28 14.73
C THR A 261 -27.45 8.05 13.74
N PHE A 262 -27.00 9.12 13.08
CA PHE A 262 -25.86 9.03 12.17
C PHE A 262 -24.52 8.71 12.87
N ARG A 263 -24.52 8.52 14.19
CA ARG A 263 -23.36 8.14 15.01
C ARG A 263 -22.68 6.87 14.49
N VAL A 264 -23.44 5.90 13.99
CA VAL A 264 -22.90 4.66 13.40
C VAL A 264 -22.05 4.95 12.16
N TRP A 265 -22.38 6.01 11.42
CA TRP A 265 -21.67 6.47 10.23
C TRP A 265 -20.72 7.65 10.50
N ALA A 266 -20.36 7.92 11.76
CA ALA A 266 -19.32 8.92 12.08
C ALA A 266 -17.99 8.65 11.34
N SER A 267 -17.72 7.38 11.02
CA SER A 267 -16.56 6.96 10.21
C SER A 267 -16.79 6.95 8.68
N GLY A 268 -17.91 7.51 8.23
CA GLY A 268 -18.39 7.50 6.84
C GLY A 268 -19.54 6.52 6.60
N ARG A 269 -20.25 6.71 5.48
CA ARG A 269 -21.30 5.80 5.02
C ARG A 269 -20.70 4.72 4.10
N PRO A 270 -21.08 3.44 4.24
CA PRO A 270 -20.66 2.40 3.31
C PRO A 270 -21.26 2.65 1.92
N HIS A 271 -20.47 2.44 0.88
CA HIS A 271 -20.92 2.47 -0.52
C HIS A 271 -21.32 1.07 -0.99
N ASN A 272 -22.29 1.00 -1.90
CA ASN A 272 -22.52 -0.24 -2.63
C ASN A 272 -21.34 -0.50 -3.58
N ILE A 273 -20.73 -1.68 -3.47
CA ILE A 273 -19.58 -2.08 -4.27
C ILE A 273 -20.06 -2.35 -5.71
N THR A 274 -20.02 -1.31 -6.53
CA THR A 274 -20.36 -1.32 -7.96
C THR A 274 -19.10 -1.18 -8.80
N TYR A 275 -19.19 -1.53 -10.09
CA TYR A 275 -18.05 -1.39 -11.00
C TYR A 275 -17.60 0.08 -11.12
N ARG A 276 -18.55 1.03 -11.21
CA ARG A 276 -18.26 2.47 -11.23
C ARG A 276 -17.48 2.93 -9.99
N PHE A 277 -17.84 2.42 -8.81
CA PHE A 277 -17.12 2.72 -7.58
C PHE A 277 -15.69 2.17 -7.61
N MET A 278 -15.52 0.91 -8.00
CA MET A 278 -14.21 0.27 -8.10
C MET A 278 -13.31 0.91 -9.16
N ARG A 279 -13.86 1.23 -10.33
CA ARG A 279 -13.15 1.91 -11.43
C ARG A 279 -12.50 3.21 -10.98
N ARG A 280 -13.20 4.01 -10.17
CA ARG A 280 -12.64 5.24 -9.57
C ARG A 280 -11.47 4.94 -8.63
N LEU A 281 -11.56 3.87 -7.83
CA LEU A 281 -10.46 3.46 -6.93
C LEU A 281 -9.26 2.95 -7.73
N TRP A 282 -9.47 2.13 -8.76
CA TRP A 282 -8.41 1.66 -9.64
C TRP A 282 -7.73 2.79 -10.40
N GLN A 283 -8.48 3.77 -10.92
CA GLN A 283 -7.91 4.98 -11.54
C GLN A 283 -7.02 5.75 -10.56
N ARG A 284 -7.47 5.94 -9.31
CA ARG A 284 -6.65 6.59 -8.27
C ARG A 284 -5.35 5.83 -7.99
N ILE A 285 -5.38 4.50 -8.07
CA ILE A 285 -4.18 3.68 -7.91
C ILE A 285 -3.28 3.79 -9.13
N SER A 286 -3.84 3.74 -10.34
CA SER A 286 -3.11 3.89 -11.60
C SER A 286 -2.34 5.21 -11.66
N CYS A 287 -2.88 6.31 -11.12
CA CYS A 287 -2.16 7.58 -10.98
C CYS A 287 -0.91 7.52 -10.07
N LEU A 288 -0.82 6.52 -9.19
CA LEU A 288 0.32 6.30 -8.28
C LEU A 288 1.29 5.23 -8.81
N VAL A 289 1.01 4.67 -9.98
CA VAL A 289 1.84 3.65 -10.60
C VAL A 289 2.65 4.34 -11.69
N PRO A 290 3.97 4.47 -11.51
CA PRO A 290 4.82 4.87 -12.62
C PRO A 290 4.91 3.69 -13.58
N ARG A 291 4.80 3.99 -14.85
CA ARG A 291 5.08 3.06 -15.93
C ARG A 291 6.45 3.42 -16.51
N LEU A 292 7.25 2.41 -16.75
CA LEU A 292 8.67 2.53 -17.12
C LEU A 292 8.79 2.30 -18.62
N GLU A 293 9.31 3.29 -19.33
CA GLU A 293 9.65 3.19 -20.75
C GLU A 293 11.13 3.50 -20.94
N TRP A 294 11.80 2.72 -21.77
CA TRP A 294 13.16 3.02 -22.21
C TRP A 294 13.08 4.02 -23.38
N SER A 295 13.77 5.15 -23.26
CA SER A 295 13.87 6.13 -24.36
C SER A 295 15.20 5.91 -25.08
N GLU A 296 15.12 5.48 -26.35
CA GLU A 296 16.30 5.29 -27.20
C GLU A 296 17.05 6.60 -27.44
N GLU A 297 16.33 7.72 -27.58
CA GLU A 297 16.89 9.05 -27.84
C GLU A 297 17.80 9.54 -26.70
N THR A 298 17.40 9.29 -25.45
CA THR A 298 18.11 9.81 -24.28
C THR A 298 18.94 8.75 -23.56
N GLN A 299 18.86 7.48 -23.99
CA GLN A 299 19.44 6.31 -23.33
C GLN A 299 19.14 6.30 -21.82
N LYS A 300 17.94 6.74 -21.45
CA LYS A 300 17.48 6.91 -20.07
C LYS A 300 16.07 6.36 -19.91
N HIS A 301 15.80 5.87 -18.70
CA HIS A 301 14.45 5.50 -18.30
C HIS A 301 13.55 6.72 -18.14
N ARG A 302 12.45 6.75 -18.87
CA ARG A 302 11.39 7.75 -18.72
C ARG A 302 10.22 7.14 -17.96
N PHE A 303 9.63 7.94 -17.08
CA PHE A 303 8.47 7.55 -16.30
C PHE A 303 7.22 8.31 -16.76
N HIS A 304 6.17 7.55 -17.07
CA HIS A 304 4.85 8.08 -17.37
C HIS A 304 3.84 7.66 -16.29
N TRP A 305 2.80 8.47 -16.09
CA TRP A 305 1.81 8.30 -15.03
C TRP A 305 0.39 8.27 -15.59
N GLY A 306 -0.50 7.52 -14.95
CA GLY A 306 -1.92 7.53 -15.28
C GLY A 306 -2.61 8.85 -14.90
N THR A 307 -3.68 9.20 -15.63
CA THR A 307 -4.55 10.34 -15.35
C THR A 307 -5.83 9.90 -14.63
N MET A 308 -6.36 10.75 -13.75
CA MET A 308 -7.57 10.42 -12.96
C MET A 308 -8.85 10.49 -13.80
N LYS A 309 -8.90 11.43 -14.73
CA LYS A 309 -9.97 11.54 -15.72
C LYS A 309 -9.36 11.10 -17.04
N LYS A 310 -10.06 10.21 -17.75
CA LYS A 310 -9.83 10.07 -19.18
C LYS A 310 -10.24 11.42 -19.76
N GLU A 311 -9.27 12.24 -20.16
CA GLU A 311 -9.57 13.38 -21.01
C GLU A 311 -10.31 12.79 -22.21
N GLY A 312 -11.47 13.35 -22.56
CA GLY A 312 -12.11 12.93 -23.80
C GLY A 312 -11.08 13.10 -24.93
N ASP A 313 -11.11 12.24 -25.93
CA ASP A 313 -10.36 12.48 -27.16
C ASP A 313 -10.96 13.74 -27.82
N VAL A 314 -10.56 14.91 -27.35
CA VAL A 314 -11.00 16.21 -27.89
C VAL A 314 -10.17 16.56 -29.13
N SER A 315 -9.03 15.89 -29.34
CA SER A 315 -8.21 16.06 -30.53
C SER A 315 -8.37 14.88 -31.49
N TYR A 316 -9.06 15.13 -32.60
CA TYR A 316 -8.83 14.38 -33.83
C TYR A 316 -7.45 14.77 -34.35
N LYS A 317 -6.60 13.78 -34.69
CA LYS A 317 -5.41 14.05 -35.49
C LYS A 317 -5.88 14.45 -36.88
N VAL A 318 -5.92 15.76 -37.15
CA VAL A 318 -6.12 16.27 -38.50
C VAL A 318 -4.84 15.96 -39.26
N GLU A 319 -4.94 15.15 -40.32
CA GLU A 319 -3.83 14.94 -41.25
C GLU A 319 -3.38 16.32 -41.78
N SER A 320 -2.07 16.53 -41.88
CA SER A 320 -1.39 17.82 -42.05
C SER A 320 -1.69 18.59 -43.35
N GLY A 321 -2.78 18.26 -44.05
CA GLY A 321 -3.28 18.97 -45.23
C GLY A 321 -4.80 19.26 -45.23
N GLN A 322 -5.58 18.82 -44.23
CA GLN A 322 -7.05 19.00 -44.21
C GLN A 322 -7.54 20.19 -43.36
N SER A 323 -6.64 20.95 -42.75
CA SER A 323 -7.00 22.06 -41.86
C SER A 323 -7.80 23.21 -42.50
N PRO A 324 -7.62 23.63 -43.77
CA PRO A 324 -8.34 24.79 -44.29
C PRO A 324 -9.76 24.51 -44.81
N SER A 325 -10.17 23.23 -44.97
CA SER A 325 -11.53 22.88 -45.45
C SER A 325 -12.57 22.78 -44.33
N LEU A 326 -12.14 22.51 -43.09
CA LEU A 326 -13.04 22.33 -41.94
C LEU A 326 -13.56 23.64 -41.33
N PHE A 327 -12.91 24.78 -41.62
CA PHE A 327 -13.27 26.10 -41.05
C PHE A 327 -13.91 27.08 -42.05
N LYS A 328 -14.22 26.65 -43.27
CA LYS A 328 -14.97 27.48 -44.22
C LYS A 328 -16.46 27.48 -43.87
N ASN A 329 -16.84 28.29 -42.89
CA ASN A 329 -18.23 28.69 -42.69
C ASN A 329 -18.59 29.74 -43.74
N SER A 330 -19.54 29.37 -44.59
CA SER A 330 -20.59 30.18 -45.22
C SER A 330 -20.50 31.70 -45.01
N ALA A 331 -20.17 32.40 -46.09
CA ALA A 331 -20.57 33.79 -46.31
C ALA A 331 -22.00 33.82 -46.87
#